data_AF-A0A101GFB2-F1
#
_entry.id   AF-A0A101GFB2-F1
#
_cell.length_a   1.000
_cell.length_b   1.000
_cell.length_c   1.000
_cell.angle_alpha   90.00
_cell.angle_beta   90.00
_cell.angle_gamma   90.00
#
_symmetry.space_group_name_H-M   'P 1'
#
loop_
_entity.id
_entity.type
_entity.pdbx_description
1 polymer ?
#
loop_
_entity_poly.entity_id
_entity_poly.type
_entity_poly.pdbx_seq_one_letter_code
_entity_poly.pdbx_strand_id
1 'polypeptide(L)'
;MREKKAITPGKVIAELSFGFWTSLLDSRFEKTLWKNLRLSFPNCPKKLRQRKTMSSKFNGIRKFRKRIFHHESVSWNYSALTNYRDEIIEGIDWLDKELLNWSEELFKTDSIIEKHKEIIG
;
A
#
# COMPACT_ATOMS: atom_id res chain seq x y z
N MET A 1 0.82 32.47 -21.22
CA MET A 1 0.43 32.55 -19.80
C MET A 1 0.00 31.17 -19.34
N ARG A 2 0.63 30.58 -18.31
CA ARG A 2 0.05 29.41 -17.63
C ARG A 2 -1.19 29.89 -16.88
N GLU A 3 -2.37 29.36 -17.20
CA GLU A 3 -3.57 29.58 -16.39
C GLU A 3 -3.26 29.23 -14.93
N LYS A 4 -3.43 30.19 -14.01
CA LYS A 4 -3.37 29.92 -12.57
C LYS A 4 -4.64 29.16 -12.18
N LYS A 5 -4.67 27.87 -12.50
CA LYS A 5 -5.74 26.96 -12.07
C LYS A 5 -5.87 27.04 -10.55
N ALA A 6 -7.09 27.28 -10.05
CA ALA A 6 -7.35 27.38 -8.61
C ALA A 6 -6.82 26.16 -7.86
N ILE A 7 -6.08 26.39 -6.77
CA ILE A 7 -5.55 25.33 -5.91
C ILE A 7 -6.71 24.81 -5.07
N THR A 8 -7.05 23.54 -5.23
CA THR A 8 -8.09 22.86 -4.44
C THR A 8 -7.43 21.76 -3.60
N PRO A 9 -8.04 21.36 -2.47
CA PRO A 9 -7.54 20.22 -1.69
C PRO A 9 -7.37 18.96 -2.52
N GLY A 10 -8.31 18.68 -3.43
CA GLY A 10 -8.22 17.54 -4.34
C GLY A 10 -7.01 17.59 -5.28
N LYS A 11 -6.65 18.77 -5.79
CA LYS A 11 -5.44 18.94 -6.61
C LYS A 11 -4.17 18.73 -5.78
N VAL A 12 -4.13 19.26 -4.56
CA VAL A 12 -3.00 19.02 -3.65
C VAL A 12 -2.85 17.52 -3.41
N ILE A 13 -3.94 16.82 -3.08
CA ILE A 13 -3.94 15.37 -2.83
C ILE A 13 -3.47 14.58 -4.06
N ALA A 14 -3.91 14.96 -5.27
CA ALA A 14 -3.53 14.28 -6.51
C ALA A 14 -2.03 14.39 -6.86
N GLU A 15 -1.36 15.45 -6.41
CA GLU A 15 0.09 15.65 -6.62
C GLU A 15 0.95 14.91 -5.56
N LEU A 16 0.35 14.36 -4.51
CA LEU A 16 1.08 13.67 -3.45
C LEU A 16 1.49 12.27 -3.89
N SER A 17 2.80 12.00 -3.83
CA SER A 17 3.32 10.66 -4.09
C SER A 17 2.90 9.66 -3.01
N PHE A 18 2.88 8.36 -3.35
CA PHE A 18 2.71 7.30 -2.34
C PHE A 18 3.76 7.38 -1.21
N GLY A 19 4.98 7.85 -1.51
CA GLY A 19 6.03 8.03 -0.51
C GLY A 19 5.64 9.01 0.58
N PHE A 20 4.93 10.09 0.22
CA PHE A 20 4.39 11.06 1.18
C PHE A 20 3.47 10.35 2.18
N TRP A 21 2.48 9.62 1.70
CA TRP A 21 1.49 8.92 2.55
C TRP A 21 2.16 7.93 3.51
N THR A 22 3.11 7.13 3.03
CA THR A 22 3.84 6.19 3.89
C THR A 22 4.73 6.87 4.92
N SER A 23 5.25 8.07 4.63
CA SER A 23 6.12 8.81 5.55
C SER A 23 5.37 9.36 6.76
N LEU A 24 4.05 9.55 6.66
CA LEU A 24 3.21 9.96 7.80
C LEU A 24 3.21 8.92 8.93
N LEU A 25 3.62 7.68 8.64
CA LEU A 25 3.71 6.58 9.59
C LEU A 25 5.10 6.47 10.25
N ASP A 26 6.03 7.38 9.95
CA ASP A 26 7.37 7.38 10.55
C ASP A 26 7.32 7.63 12.07
N SER A 27 8.34 7.13 12.78
CA SER A 27 8.49 7.34 14.23
C SER A 27 8.53 8.81 14.64
N ARG A 28 9.00 9.69 13.75
CA ARG A 28 9.03 11.15 13.96
C ARG A 28 7.63 11.76 14.18
N PHE A 29 6.59 11.12 13.65
CA PHE A 29 5.20 11.58 13.78
C PHE A 29 4.39 10.81 14.83
N GLU A 30 5.03 9.96 15.63
CA GLU A 30 4.36 9.14 16.63
C GLU A 30 3.65 9.97 17.71
N LYS A 31 4.26 11.09 18.14
CA LYS A 31 3.66 11.98 19.14
C LYS A 31 2.63 12.95 18.56
N THR A 32 2.68 13.22 17.26
CA THR A 32 1.91 14.33 16.63
C THR A 32 0.75 13.84 15.77
N LEU A 33 1.00 12.93 14.82
CA LEU A 33 -0.02 12.50 13.84
C LEU A 33 -0.65 11.15 14.19
N TRP A 34 0.10 10.24 14.80
CA TRP A 34 -0.32 8.85 14.96
C TRP A 34 -1.67 8.68 15.67
N LYS A 35 -1.96 9.49 16.71
CA LYS A 35 -3.20 9.39 17.48
C LYS A 35 -4.46 9.50 16.60
N ASN A 36 -4.40 10.35 15.58
CA ASN A 36 -5.49 10.55 14.61
C ASN A 36 -5.31 9.61 13.41
N LEU A 37 -4.09 9.46 12.91
CA LEU A 37 -3.80 8.65 11.72
C LEU A 37 -4.22 7.17 11.89
N ARG A 38 -4.08 6.62 13.10
CA ARG A 38 -4.51 5.25 13.42
C ARG A 38 -6.01 5.02 13.20
N LEU A 39 -6.83 6.07 13.22
CA LEU A 39 -8.29 5.97 13.00
C LEU A 39 -8.62 5.67 11.54
N SER A 40 -7.71 6.01 10.62
CA SER A 40 -7.81 5.68 9.19
C SER A 40 -7.66 4.18 8.90
N PHE A 41 -7.37 3.36 9.92
CA PHE A 41 -7.26 1.91 9.78
C PHE A 41 -8.34 1.19 10.62
N PRO A 42 -9.64 1.41 10.34
CA PRO A 42 -10.74 0.93 11.17
C PRO A 42 -10.82 -0.59 11.27
N ASN A 43 -10.39 -1.33 10.24
CA ASN A 43 -10.49 -2.79 10.20
C ASN A 43 -9.26 -3.51 10.76
N CYS A 44 -8.13 -2.82 10.93
CA CYS A 44 -6.93 -3.43 11.52
C CYS A 44 -7.20 -3.88 12.96
N PRO A 45 -6.90 -5.14 13.35
CA PRO A 45 -7.07 -5.61 14.73
C PRO A 45 -6.40 -4.70 15.75
N LYS A 46 -7.09 -4.38 16.87
CA LYS A 46 -6.61 -3.41 17.87
C LYS A 46 -5.19 -3.70 18.36
N LYS A 47 -4.83 -4.98 18.55
CA LYS A 47 -3.49 -5.42 18.99
C LYS A 47 -2.39 -5.11 17.96
N LEU A 48 -2.73 -5.18 16.68
CA LEU A 48 -1.82 -4.92 15.56
C LEU A 48 -1.79 -3.44 15.18
N ARG A 49 -2.81 -2.66 15.56
CA ARG A 49 -2.96 -1.23 15.23
C ARG A 49 -2.00 -0.33 16.00
N GLN A 50 -0.72 -0.52 15.72
CA GLN A 50 0.41 0.21 16.27
C GLN A 50 1.18 0.90 15.14
N ARG A 51 1.79 2.04 15.43
CA ARG A 51 2.52 2.85 14.45
C ARG A 51 3.60 2.04 13.74
N LYS A 52 4.32 1.20 14.51
CA LYS A 52 5.38 0.33 13.97
C LYS A 52 4.84 -0.69 12.96
N THR A 53 3.70 -1.32 13.26
CA THR A 53 3.06 -2.28 12.36
C THR A 53 2.65 -1.62 11.05
N MET A 54 1.96 -0.48 11.12
CA MET A 54 1.55 0.27 9.92
C MET A 54 2.76 0.72 9.11
N SER A 55 3.73 1.33 9.78
CA SER A 55 4.97 1.79 9.14
C SER A 55 5.68 0.64 8.42
N SER A 56 5.78 -0.54 9.05
CA SER A 56 6.41 -1.71 8.46
C SER A 56 5.66 -2.20 7.22
N LYS A 57 4.34 -2.41 7.33
CA LYS A 57 3.51 -2.91 6.23
C LYS A 57 3.54 -1.98 5.01
N PHE A 58 3.19 -0.71 5.19
CA PHE A 58 3.09 0.23 4.07
C PHE A 58 4.46 0.59 3.47
N ASN A 59 5.54 0.61 4.27
CA ASN A 59 6.88 0.73 3.68
C ASN A 59 7.32 -0.54 2.94
N GLY A 60 6.90 -1.73 3.37
CA GLY A 60 7.09 -2.98 2.63
C GLY A 60 6.45 -2.89 1.24
N ILE A 61 5.19 -2.49 1.17
CA ILE A 61 4.45 -2.28 -0.09
C ILE A 61 5.15 -1.21 -0.96
N ARG A 62 5.57 -0.09 -0.37
CA ARG A 62 6.31 0.96 -1.10
C ARG A 62 7.62 0.45 -1.69
N LYS A 63 8.38 -0.34 -0.92
CA LYS A 63 9.62 -0.96 -1.39
C LYS A 63 9.34 -1.92 -2.54
N PHE A 64 8.34 -2.78 -2.41
CA PHE A 64 7.94 -3.70 -3.48
C PHE A 64 7.58 -2.95 -4.78
N ARG A 65 6.72 -1.92 -4.70
CA ARG A 65 6.40 -1.05 -5.84
C ARG A 65 7.65 -0.42 -6.46
N LYS A 66 8.61 0.00 -5.64
CA LYS A 66 9.88 0.59 -6.13
C LYS A 66 10.69 -0.43 -6.94
N ARG A 67 10.74 -1.69 -6.53
CA ARG A 67 11.43 -2.76 -7.26
C ARG A 67 10.79 -3.02 -8.63
N ILE A 68 9.45 -3.08 -8.68
CA ILE A 68 8.68 -3.18 -9.94
C ILE A 68 9.03 -2.01 -10.87
N PHE A 69 9.05 -0.78 -10.35
CA PHE A 69 9.37 0.41 -11.14
C PHE A 69 10.81 0.41 -11.68
N HIS A 70 11.76 -0.18 -10.94
CA HIS A 70 13.14 -0.34 -11.40
C HIS A 70 13.36 -1.58 -12.28
N HIS A 71 12.29 -2.28 -12.67
CA HIS A 71 12.35 -3.53 -13.43
C HIS A 71 13.24 -4.60 -12.78
N GLU A 72 13.33 -4.60 -11.45
CA GLU A 72 13.96 -5.70 -10.73
C GLU A 72 13.09 -6.95 -10.90
N SER A 73 13.73 -8.12 -10.96
CA SER A 73 13.00 -9.39 -10.87
C SER A 73 12.18 -9.37 -9.57
N VAL A 74 10.88 -9.68 -9.67
CA VAL A 74 9.90 -9.80 -8.57
C VAL A 74 9.26 -11.18 -8.48
N SER A 75 9.43 -11.99 -9.52
CA SER A 75 8.74 -13.27 -9.72
C SER A 75 9.67 -14.47 -9.61
N TRP A 76 10.75 -14.36 -8.84
CA TRP A 76 11.74 -15.42 -8.68
C TRP A 76 11.29 -16.54 -7.73
N ASN A 77 10.18 -16.35 -7.02
CA ASN A 77 9.68 -17.28 -6.02
C ASN A 77 8.17 -17.12 -5.82
N TYR A 78 7.43 -18.23 -5.95
CA TYR A 78 5.97 -18.23 -5.80
C TYR A 78 5.51 -17.74 -4.43
N SER A 79 6.11 -18.26 -3.34
CA SER A 79 5.76 -17.90 -1.96
C SER A 79 5.99 -16.41 -1.66
N ALA A 80 7.05 -15.83 -2.21
CA ALA A 80 7.32 -14.40 -2.08
C ALA A 80 6.26 -13.55 -2.79
N LEU A 81 5.84 -13.96 -4.00
CA LEU A 81 4.78 -13.28 -4.74
C LEU A 81 3.43 -13.32 -4.02
N THR A 82 3.04 -14.50 -3.53
CA THR A 82 1.79 -14.65 -2.76
C THR A 82 1.85 -13.83 -1.48
N ASN A 83 2.99 -13.81 -0.78
CA ASN A 83 3.15 -12.98 0.40
C ASN A 83 3.05 -11.48 0.10
N TYR A 84 3.62 -10.98 -1.01
CA TYR A 84 3.45 -9.58 -1.40
C TYR A 84 2.00 -9.25 -1.72
N ARG A 85 1.28 -10.15 -2.42
CA ARG A 85 -0.14 -10.02 -2.70
C ARG A 85 -0.95 -9.92 -1.41
N ASP A 86 -0.75 -10.86 -0.49
CA ASP A 86 -1.50 -10.93 0.76
C ASP A 86 -1.22 -9.72 1.66
N GLU A 87 0.02 -9.24 1.71
CA GLU A 87 0.39 -8.01 2.42
C GLU A 87 -0.33 -6.76 1.87
N ILE A 88 -0.50 -6.66 0.55
CA ILE A 88 -1.21 -5.56 -0.12
C ILE A 88 -2.71 -5.65 0.18
N ILE A 89 -3.31 -6.83 0.01
CA ILE A 89 -4.73 -7.07 0.28
C ILE A 89 -5.08 -6.77 1.73
N GLU A 90 -4.29 -7.29 2.68
CA GLU A 90 -4.49 -7.00 4.10
C GLU A 90 -4.33 -5.51 4.40
N GLY A 91 -3.38 -4.82 3.74
CA GLY A 91 -3.21 -3.38 3.87
C GLY A 91 -4.43 -2.57 3.41
N ILE A 92 -5.10 -3.02 2.33
CA ILE A 92 -6.33 -2.41 1.82
C ILE A 92 -7.51 -2.72 2.74
N ASP A 93 -7.66 -3.98 3.17
CA ASP A 93 -8.68 -4.38 4.14
C ASP A 93 -8.61 -3.52 5.39
N TRP A 94 -7.41 -3.30 5.93
CA TRP A 94 -7.20 -2.47 7.11
C TRP A 94 -7.71 -1.04 6.96
N LEU A 95 -7.66 -0.47 5.75
CA LEU A 95 -8.15 0.87 5.43
C LEU A 95 -9.67 0.88 5.30
N ASP A 96 -10.22 0.05 4.41
CA ASP A 96 -11.64 0.10 4.07
C ASP A 96 -12.09 -1.19 3.37
N LYS A 97 -13.22 -1.77 3.79
CA LYS A 97 -13.74 -3.03 3.23
C LYS A 97 -14.38 -2.85 1.87
N GLU A 98 -15.03 -1.72 1.62
CA GLU A 98 -15.61 -1.42 0.31
C GLU A 98 -14.49 -1.19 -0.71
N LEU A 99 -13.39 -0.55 -0.29
CA LEU A 99 -12.20 -0.43 -1.13
C LEU A 99 -11.59 -1.79 -1.47
N LEU A 100 -11.55 -2.72 -0.51
CA LEU A 100 -11.10 -4.08 -0.77
C LEU A 100 -11.98 -4.75 -1.83
N ASN A 101 -13.30 -4.78 -1.61
CA ASN A 101 -14.25 -5.39 -2.53
C ASN A 101 -14.12 -4.82 -3.96
N TRP A 102 -14.01 -3.50 -4.07
CA TRP A 102 -13.80 -2.85 -5.37
C TRP A 102 -12.47 -3.25 -6.03
N SER A 103 -11.41 -3.42 -5.23
CA SER A 103 -10.10 -3.80 -5.74
C SER A 103 -9.99 -5.26 -6.19
N GLU A 104 -10.88 -6.16 -5.75
CA GLU A 104 -10.87 -7.57 -6.14
C GLU A 104 -10.96 -7.76 -7.65
N GLU A 105 -11.75 -6.93 -8.34
CA GLU A 105 -11.88 -6.94 -9.81
C GLU A 105 -10.57 -6.60 -10.54
N LEU A 106 -9.65 -5.90 -9.87
CA LEU A 106 -8.35 -5.49 -10.40
C LEU A 106 -7.28 -6.56 -10.15
N PHE A 107 -7.46 -7.42 -9.15
CA PHE A 107 -6.48 -8.44 -8.76
C PHE A 107 -6.55 -9.67 -9.67
N LYS A 108 -5.93 -9.57 -10.85
CA LYS A 108 -5.71 -10.72 -11.74
C LYS A 108 -4.52 -11.59 -11.36
N THR A 109 -3.84 -11.27 -10.25
CA THR A 109 -2.56 -11.86 -9.86
C THR A 109 -2.62 -13.37 -9.70
N ASP A 110 -3.69 -13.92 -9.12
CA ASP A 110 -3.78 -15.37 -8.87
C ASP A 110 -3.81 -16.17 -10.17
N SER A 111 -4.63 -15.73 -11.12
CA SER A 111 -4.72 -16.36 -12.43
C SER A 111 -3.39 -16.30 -13.20
N ILE A 112 -2.63 -15.22 -13.04
CA ILE A 112 -1.34 -15.01 -13.71
C ILE A 112 -0.25 -15.85 -13.04
N ILE A 113 -0.18 -15.84 -11.71
CA ILE A 113 0.81 -16.63 -10.97
C ILE A 113 0.58 -18.11 -11.23
N GLU A 114 -0.68 -18.60 -11.18
CA GLU A 114 -0.96 -20.01 -11.44
C GLU A 114 -0.63 -20.40 -12.88
N LYS A 115 -0.94 -19.55 -13.87
CA LYS A 115 -0.60 -19.79 -15.28
C LYS A 115 0.92 -19.91 -15.52
N HIS A 116 1.73 -19.22 -14.73
CA HIS A 116 3.18 -19.14 -14.91
C HIS A 116 3.98 -19.84 -13.81
N LYS A 117 3.32 -20.68 -13.01
CA LYS A 117 3.89 -21.35 -11.85
C LYS A 117 5.10 -22.22 -12.16
N GLU A 118 5.16 -22.82 -13.34
CA GLU A 118 6.32 -23.62 -13.77
C GLU A 118 7.59 -22.78 -14.05
N ILE A 119 7.42 -21.49 -14.33
CA ILE A 119 8.52 -20.53 -14.60
C ILE A 119 8.92 -19.81 -13.30
N ILE A 120 7.94 -19.61 -12.42
CA ILE A 120 8.08 -18.99 -11.10
C ILE A 120 8.39 -20.12 -10.12
N GLY A 121 9.67 -20.52 -10.04
CA GLY A 121 10.13 -21.64 -9.21
C GLY A 121 9.66 -21.64 -7.75
#